data_AF-A0AB33F917-F1
#
_entry.id   AF-A0AB33F917-F1
#
_cell.length_a   1.000
_cell.length_b   1.000
_cell.length_c   1.000
_cell.angle_alpha   90.00
_cell.angle_beta   90.00
_cell.angle_gamma   90.00
#
_symmetry.space_group_name_H-M   'P 1'
#
loop_
_entity.id
_entity.type
_entity.pdbx_description
1 polymer ?
#
loop_
_entity_poly.entity_id
_entity_poly.type
_entity_poly.pdbx_seq_one_letter_code
_entity_poly.pdbx_strand_id
1 'polypeptide(L)'
;MTAHASWRVGPVQLWLRPHRPGERGEPQARQLLGPALGIDPALVPLQRDARGRPSLQPALPDRDTGWSHSGEHLLVGLGEGVRLGVDLERIRARPRVLEIAQRFFHPDEIALLAALAPDAQHALFFRLWCAKEALLKAHGHGLSFGLHRLAYALAPDGALHLQWCDPELGQAAQWQLHEWWAAPECRAALAFYPLAGASPVRCGGLYATPCGRIG
;
A
#
# COMPACT_ATOMS: atom_id res chain seq x y z
N MET A 1 -11.72 -23.93 -3.70
CA MET A 1 -10.90 -22.73 -3.94
C MET A 1 -11.71 -21.52 -3.51
N THR A 2 -11.22 -20.72 -2.56
CA THR A 2 -11.92 -19.48 -2.16
C THR A 2 -11.71 -18.43 -3.26
N ALA A 3 -12.79 -17.79 -3.72
CA ALA A 3 -12.72 -16.75 -4.74
C ALA A 3 -11.87 -15.56 -4.26
N HIS A 4 -11.14 -14.97 -5.19
CA HIS A 4 -10.35 -13.77 -4.99
C HIS A 4 -10.31 -12.97 -6.30
N ALA A 5 -10.21 -11.64 -6.19
CA ALA A 5 -9.89 -10.80 -7.33
C ALA A 5 -8.36 -10.71 -7.46
N SER A 6 -7.85 -10.61 -8.69
CA SER A 6 -6.43 -10.38 -8.96
C SER A 6 -6.23 -9.42 -10.13
N TRP A 7 -5.21 -8.59 -10.05
CA TRP A 7 -4.84 -7.62 -11.08
C TRP A 7 -3.38 -7.20 -10.91
N ARG A 8 -2.85 -6.42 -11.85
CA ARG A 8 -1.45 -5.99 -11.86
C ARG A 8 -1.34 -4.48 -11.92
N VAL A 9 -0.38 -3.93 -11.17
CA VAL A 9 0.02 -2.53 -11.20
C VAL A 9 1.53 -2.49 -11.42
N GLY A 10 1.94 -2.19 -12.65
CA GLY A 10 3.36 -2.25 -13.05
C GLY A 10 3.99 -3.62 -12.71
N PRO A 11 5.07 -3.66 -11.91
CA PRO A 11 5.76 -4.91 -11.54
C PRO A 11 5.08 -5.67 -10.39
N VAL A 12 3.96 -5.19 -9.85
CA VAL A 12 3.31 -5.79 -8.68
C VAL A 12 2.02 -6.50 -9.06
N GLN A 13 1.96 -7.80 -8.79
CA GLN A 13 0.74 -8.59 -8.81
C GLN A 13 0.01 -8.42 -7.47
N LEU A 14 -1.29 -8.14 -7.54
CA LEU A 14 -2.15 -7.92 -6.38
C LEU A 14 -3.29 -8.94 -6.34
N TRP A 15 -3.74 -9.22 -5.12
CA TRP A 15 -4.94 -10.02 -4.85
C TRP A 15 -5.75 -9.41 -3.71
N LEU A 16 -7.07 -9.43 -3.86
CA LEU A 16 -8.01 -9.14 -2.79
C LEU A 16 -8.87 -10.36 -2.52
N ARG A 17 -8.98 -10.76 -1.25
CA ARG A 17 -9.84 -11.88 -0.85
C ARG A 17 -10.57 -11.61 0.45
N PRO A 18 -11.69 -12.33 0.71
CA PRO A 18 -12.35 -12.30 2.00
C PRO A 18 -11.40 -12.72 3.13
N HIS A 19 -11.55 -12.08 4.28
CA HIS A 19 -10.75 -12.25 5.49
C HIS A 19 -11.64 -12.08 6.71
N ARG A 20 -11.41 -12.88 7.74
CA ARG A 20 -12.15 -12.76 9.00
C ARG A 20 -11.41 -11.80 9.93
N PRO A 21 -12.07 -10.74 10.44
CA PRO A 21 -11.44 -9.82 11.38
C PRO A 21 -10.83 -10.56 12.58
N GLY A 22 -9.58 -10.22 12.91
CA GLY A 22 -8.85 -10.81 14.04
C GLY A 22 -8.03 -12.06 13.71
N GLU A 23 -8.21 -12.66 12.53
CA GLU A 23 -7.33 -13.74 12.06
C GLU A 23 -6.00 -13.18 11.52
N ARG A 24 -4.94 -13.99 11.53
CA ARG A 24 -3.67 -13.62 10.91
C ARG A 24 -3.81 -13.69 9.39
N GLY A 25 -3.30 -12.68 8.67
CA GLY A 25 -3.30 -12.68 7.20
C GLY A 25 -2.32 -13.67 6.54
N GLU A 26 -1.23 -14.04 7.24
CA GLU A 26 -0.13 -14.83 6.64
C GLU A 26 -0.55 -16.18 6.05
N PRO A 27 -1.37 -17.03 6.72
CA PRO A 27 -1.83 -18.29 6.13
C PRO A 27 -2.56 -18.09 4.80
N GLN A 28 -3.38 -17.04 4.69
CA GLN A 28 -4.11 -16.73 3.46
C GLN A 28 -3.21 -16.11 2.39
N ALA A 29 -2.19 -15.33 2.78
CA ALA A 29 -1.18 -14.80 1.87
C ALA A 29 -0.35 -15.93 1.23
N ARG A 30 0.08 -16.92 2.01
CA ARG A 30 0.77 -18.12 1.51
C ARG A 30 -0.01 -18.85 0.42
N GLN A 31 -1.33 -18.96 0.59
CA GLN A 31 -2.21 -19.61 -0.40
C GLN A 31 -2.30 -18.84 -1.73
N LEU A 32 -2.03 -17.53 -1.73
CA LEU A 32 -1.98 -16.72 -2.95
C LEU A 32 -0.57 -16.69 -3.55
N LEU A 33 0.45 -16.56 -2.70
CA LEU A 33 1.85 -16.50 -3.10
C LEU A 33 2.37 -17.81 -3.66
N GLY A 34 2.00 -18.96 -3.07
CA GLY A 34 2.49 -20.27 -3.48
C GLY A 34 2.27 -20.54 -4.98
N PRO A 35 1.01 -20.57 -5.46
CA PRO A 35 0.73 -20.77 -6.88
C PRO A 35 1.39 -19.72 -7.79
N ALA A 36 1.46 -18.46 -7.35
CA ALA A 36 2.09 -17.38 -8.12
C ALA A 36 3.61 -17.55 -8.27
N LEU A 37 4.24 -18.25 -7.31
CA LEU A 37 5.67 -18.55 -7.30
C LEU A 37 5.99 -19.97 -7.80
N GLY A 38 4.99 -20.80 -8.08
CA GLY A 38 5.20 -22.22 -8.39
C GLY A 38 5.67 -23.04 -7.19
N ILE A 39 5.34 -22.62 -5.96
CA ILE A 39 5.78 -23.23 -4.70
C ILE A 39 4.54 -23.71 -3.93
N ASP A 40 4.64 -24.83 -3.21
CA ASP A 40 3.61 -25.22 -2.25
C ASP A 40 3.38 -24.07 -1.23
N PRO A 41 2.14 -23.62 -0.96
CA PRO A 41 1.85 -22.60 0.04
C PRO A 41 2.57 -22.78 1.39
N ALA A 42 2.72 -24.02 1.85
CA ALA A 42 3.40 -24.34 3.11
C ALA A 42 4.93 -24.09 3.03
N LEU A 43 5.50 -24.14 1.83
CA LEU A 43 6.93 -24.02 1.55
C LEU A 43 7.34 -22.62 1.07
N VAL A 44 6.41 -21.67 0.93
CA VAL A 44 6.75 -20.29 0.58
C VAL A 44 7.78 -19.75 1.60
N PRO A 45 8.96 -19.26 1.16
CA PRO A 45 10.07 -18.93 2.05
C PRO A 45 9.91 -17.56 2.71
N LEU A 46 8.73 -17.31 3.29
CA LEU A 46 8.44 -16.09 4.04
C LEU A 46 9.27 -16.06 5.33
N GLN A 47 10.09 -15.03 5.44
CA GLN A 47 10.80 -14.67 6.66
C GLN A 47 10.28 -13.31 7.17
N ARG A 48 10.60 -12.99 8.43
CA ARG A 48 10.39 -11.64 8.97
C ARG A 48 11.74 -10.97 9.17
N ASP A 49 11.86 -9.74 8.71
CA ASP A 49 13.05 -8.94 9.03
C ASP A 49 13.07 -8.54 10.52
N ALA A 50 14.13 -7.85 10.94
CA ALA A 50 14.30 -7.38 12.32
C ALA A 50 13.15 -6.48 12.83
N ARG A 51 12.30 -5.98 11.93
CA ARG A 51 11.18 -5.07 12.21
C ARG A 51 9.83 -5.76 12.01
N GLY A 52 9.83 -7.06 11.72
CA GLY A 52 8.63 -7.88 11.58
C GLY A 52 7.99 -7.84 10.20
N ARG A 53 8.58 -7.16 9.21
CA ARG A 53 8.06 -7.11 7.83
C ARG A 53 8.24 -8.48 7.16
N PRO A 54 7.23 -9.01 6.46
CA PRO A 54 7.43 -10.19 5.62
C PRO A 54 8.45 -9.91 4.50
N SER A 55 9.24 -10.93 4.17
CA SER A 55 10.25 -10.90 3.12
C SER A 55 10.38 -12.28 2.50
N LEU A 56 10.66 -12.33 1.18
CA LEU A 56 11.02 -13.55 0.46
C LEU A 56 12.54 -13.71 0.30
N GLN A 57 13.31 -12.71 0.71
CA GLN A 57 14.77 -12.74 0.67
C GLN A 57 15.34 -13.52 1.87
N PRO A 58 16.47 -14.21 1.71
CA PRO A 58 17.33 -14.26 0.51
C PRO A 58 16.90 -15.31 -0.53
N ALA A 59 15.88 -16.13 -0.26
CA ALA A 59 15.51 -17.27 -1.12
C ALA A 59 15.05 -16.85 -2.52
N LEU A 60 14.32 -15.73 -2.62
CA LEU A 60 13.86 -15.13 -3.88
C LEU A 60 14.32 -13.66 -3.92
N PRO A 61 15.57 -13.38 -4.33
CA PRO A 61 16.18 -12.05 -4.19
C PRO A 61 15.52 -10.97 -5.08
N ASP A 62 14.90 -11.37 -6.18
CA ASP A 62 14.15 -10.52 -7.12
C ASP A 62 12.69 -10.32 -6.71
N ARG A 63 12.20 -10.98 -5.65
CA ARG A 63 10.81 -10.92 -5.21
C ARG A 63 10.67 -10.22 -3.86
N ASP A 64 9.60 -9.45 -3.72
CA ASP A 64 9.16 -8.89 -2.44
C ASP A 64 7.66 -9.07 -2.27
N THR A 65 7.19 -9.01 -1.02
CA THR A 65 5.77 -9.22 -0.73
C THR A 65 5.34 -8.47 0.52
N GLY A 66 4.06 -8.16 0.58
CA GLY A 66 3.43 -7.51 1.71
C GLY A 66 1.93 -7.78 1.67
N TRP A 67 1.27 -7.64 2.82
CA TRP A 67 -0.18 -7.73 2.90
C TRP A 67 -0.72 -6.79 3.98
N SER A 68 -1.98 -6.40 3.80
CA SER A 68 -2.75 -5.63 4.76
C SER A 68 -4.17 -6.14 4.81
N HIS A 69 -4.81 -6.07 5.97
CA HIS A 69 -6.21 -6.42 6.12
C HIS A 69 -6.96 -5.35 6.91
N SER A 70 -8.18 -5.07 6.48
CA SER A 70 -9.09 -4.15 7.15
C SER A 70 -10.53 -4.48 6.77
N GLY A 71 -11.44 -4.38 7.73
CA GLY A 71 -12.76 -4.96 7.60
C GLY A 71 -12.67 -6.46 7.32
N GLU A 72 -13.39 -6.92 6.30
CA GLU A 72 -13.48 -8.33 5.90
C GLU A 72 -12.58 -8.69 4.72
N HIS A 73 -11.53 -7.91 4.48
CA HIS A 73 -10.70 -8.02 3.29
C HIS A 73 -9.22 -8.16 3.65
N LEU A 74 -8.52 -9.01 2.90
CA LEU A 74 -7.07 -9.13 2.88
C LEU A 74 -6.57 -8.77 1.49
N LEU A 75 -5.70 -7.76 1.42
CA LEU A 75 -4.94 -7.36 0.25
C LEU A 75 -3.54 -7.95 0.35
N VAL A 76 -3.08 -8.62 -0.71
CA VAL A 76 -1.73 -9.21 -0.81
C VAL A 76 -1.05 -8.71 -2.08
N GLY A 77 0.24 -8.38 -1.98
CA GLY A 77 1.07 -7.99 -3.12
C GLY A 77 2.28 -8.90 -3.29
N LEU A 78 2.66 -9.17 -4.53
CA LEU A 78 3.90 -9.83 -4.93
C LEU A 78 4.57 -8.96 -6.01
N GLY A 79 5.76 -8.46 -5.71
CA GLY A 79 6.54 -7.60 -6.59
C GLY A 79 7.72 -8.34 -7.20
N GLU A 80 8.11 -7.90 -8.38
CA GLU A 80 9.30 -8.36 -9.11
C GLU A 80 10.24 -7.18 -9.36
N GLY A 81 11.49 -7.30 -8.93
CA GLY A 81 12.50 -6.24 -9.05
C GLY A 81 12.20 -4.98 -8.23
N VAL A 82 11.24 -5.04 -7.30
CA VAL A 82 10.82 -3.89 -6.48
C VAL A 82 10.69 -4.28 -5.01
N ARG A 83 10.87 -3.29 -4.13
CA ARG A 83 10.41 -3.33 -2.75
C ARG A 83 8.99 -2.77 -2.70
N LEU A 84 8.08 -3.42 -1.97
CA LEU A 84 6.68 -3.01 -1.95
C LEU A 84 6.05 -3.05 -0.57
N GLY A 85 5.03 -2.22 -0.40
CA GLY A 85 4.14 -2.25 0.75
C GLY A 85 2.73 -1.95 0.30
N VAL A 86 1.78 -2.66 0.87
CA VAL A 86 0.35 -2.44 0.64
C VAL A 86 -0.30 -2.05 1.94
N ASP A 87 -1.22 -1.10 1.86
CA ASP A 87 -2.12 -0.77 2.95
C ASP A 87 -3.57 -0.84 2.48
N LEU A 88 -4.45 -1.17 3.43
CA LEU A 88 -5.87 -1.34 3.20
C LEU A 88 -6.56 -0.80 4.44
N GLU A 89 -7.42 0.20 4.30
CA GLU A 89 -8.10 0.83 5.41
C GLU A 89 -9.61 0.96 5.12
N ARG A 90 -10.42 0.42 6.03
CA ARG A 90 -11.86 0.57 6.00
C ARG A 90 -12.25 1.98 6.41
N ILE A 91 -12.84 2.71 5.48
CA ILE A 91 -13.37 4.05 5.69
C ILE A 91 -14.57 3.96 6.63
N ARG A 92 -14.49 4.70 7.73
CA ARG A 92 -15.52 4.79 8.76
C ARG A 92 -15.57 6.22 9.28
N ALA A 93 -16.73 6.60 9.82
CA ALA A 93 -16.85 7.86 10.54
C ALA A 93 -15.73 7.93 11.60
N ARG A 94 -14.89 8.94 11.48
CA ARG A 94 -13.76 9.17 12.38
C ARG A 94 -13.78 10.66 12.73
N PRO A 95 -14.33 11.04 13.88
CA PRO A 95 -14.29 12.43 14.30
C PRO A 95 -12.82 12.83 14.55
N ARG A 96 -12.52 14.13 14.40
CA ARG A 96 -11.23 14.72 14.76
C ARG A 96 -10.03 14.18 13.96
N VAL A 97 -10.22 13.84 12.68
CA VAL A 97 -9.12 13.45 11.78
C VAL A 97 -8.02 14.51 11.72
N LEU A 98 -8.38 15.80 11.76
CA LEU A 98 -7.41 16.90 11.77
C LEU A 98 -6.55 16.91 13.03
N GLU A 99 -7.12 16.63 14.22
CA GLU A 99 -6.33 16.53 15.46
C GLU A 99 -5.35 15.36 15.44
N ILE A 100 -5.73 14.26 14.79
CA ILE A 100 -4.83 13.11 14.59
C ILE A 100 -3.72 13.50 13.63
N ALA A 101 -4.04 14.14 12.51
CA ALA A 101 -3.05 14.62 11.56
C ALA A 101 -2.07 15.59 12.20
N GLN A 102 -2.54 16.54 13.01
CA GLN A 102 -1.71 17.51 13.74
C GLN A 102 -0.65 16.86 14.64
N ARG A 103 -0.91 15.65 15.15
CA ARG A 103 0.04 14.92 16.02
C ARG A 103 1.07 14.10 15.24
N PHE A 104 0.73 13.66 14.03
CA PHE A 104 1.49 12.60 13.36
C PHE A 104 1.95 12.95 11.95
N PHE A 105 1.24 13.79 11.19
CA PHE A 105 1.53 14.08 9.78
C PHE A 105 2.57 15.19 9.62
N HIS A 106 3.07 15.36 8.40
CA HIS A 106 3.99 16.44 8.08
C HIS A 106 3.24 17.79 8.11
N PRO A 107 3.89 18.91 8.52
CA PRO A 107 3.27 20.24 8.56
C PRO A 107 2.52 20.64 7.29
N ASP A 108 3.08 20.35 6.12
CA ASP A 108 2.45 20.68 4.83
C ASP A 108 1.12 19.94 4.62
N GLU A 109 1.02 18.69 5.04
CA GLU A 109 -0.21 17.90 4.94
C GLU A 109 -1.25 18.34 5.96
N ILE A 110 -0.79 18.79 7.15
CA ILE A 110 -1.65 19.40 8.16
C ILE A 110 -2.26 20.68 7.59
N ALA A 111 -1.46 21.52 6.93
CA ALA A 111 -1.95 22.74 6.28
C ALA A 111 -2.94 22.43 5.14
N LEU A 112 -2.66 21.42 4.31
CA LEU A 112 -3.58 20.95 3.27
C LEU A 112 -4.92 20.49 3.86
N LEU A 113 -4.89 19.68 4.93
CA LEU A 113 -6.10 19.23 5.60
C LEU A 113 -6.87 20.40 6.24
N ALA A 114 -6.18 21.31 6.93
CA ALA A 114 -6.83 22.43 7.61
C ALA A 114 -7.59 23.39 6.67
N ALA A 115 -7.21 23.43 5.39
CA ALA A 115 -7.85 24.27 4.37
C ALA A 115 -9.15 23.66 3.78
N LEU A 116 -9.47 22.40 4.07
CA LEU A 116 -10.61 21.70 3.48
C LEU A 116 -11.87 21.74 4.36
N ALA A 117 -13.04 21.59 3.74
CA ALA A 117 -14.29 21.33 4.47
C ALA A 117 -14.25 19.94 5.15
N PRO A 118 -14.99 19.71 6.25
CA PRO A 118 -14.88 18.49 7.07
C PRO A 118 -14.94 17.16 6.31
N ASP A 119 -15.84 17.01 5.33
CA ASP A 119 -15.95 15.78 4.54
C ASP A 119 -14.73 15.55 3.64
N ALA A 120 -14.21 16.63 3.04
CA ALA A 120 -12.98 16.59 2.25
C ALA A 120 -11.74 16.35 3.12
N GLN A 121 -11.71 16.87 4.36
CA GLN A 121 -10.67 16.54 5.34
C GLN A 121 -10.65 15.05 5.65
N HIS A 122 -11.83 14.47 5.90
CA HIS A 122 -11.96 13.04 6.20
C HIS A 122 -11.50 12.19 5.02
N ALA A 123 -11.94 12.53 3.81
CA ALA A 123 -11.50 11.83 2.60
C ALA A 123 -9.99 11.91 2.37
N LEU A 124 -9.38 13.10 2.47
CA LEU A 124 -7.93 13.28 2.28
C LEU A 124 -7.11 12.65 3.42
N PHE A 125 -7.61 12.66 4.66
CA PHE A 125 -6.93 12.02 5.78
C PHE A 125 -6.70 10.54 5.51
N PHE A 126 -7.73 9.81 5.08
CA PHE A 126 -7.59 8.38 4.79
C PHE A 126 -6.72 8.08 3.58
N ARG A 127 -6.66 8.99 2.59
CA ARG A 127 -5.68 8.92 1.49
C ARG A 127 -4.26 8.96 2.01
N LEU A 128 -3.92 10.02 2.72
CA LEU A 128 -2.61 10.25 3.28
C LEU A 128 -2.21 9.12 4.24
N TRP A 129 -3.12 8.71 5.12
CA TRP A 129 -2.89 7.60 6.04
C TRP A 129 -2.49 6.33 5.29
N CYS A 130 -3.31 5.91 4.32
CA CYS A 130 -3.10 4.68 3.58
C CYS A 130 -1.81 4.73 2.75
N ALA A 131 -1.55 5.85 2.05
CA ALA A 131 -0.34 6.06 1.27
C ALA A 131 0.93 6.04 2.12
N LYS A 132 0.89 6.63 3.31
CA LYS A 132 2.02 6.63 4.24
C LYS A 132 2.30 5.24 4.83
N GLU A 133 1.25 4.55 5.29
CA GLU A 133 1.38 3.18 5.82
C GLU A 133 1.92 2.22 4.75
N ALA A 134 1.43 2.32 3.50
CA ALA A 134 1.95 1.51 2.40
C ALA A 134 3.46 1.75 2.19
N LEU A 135 3.90 3.01 2.17
CA LEU A 135 5.31 3.36 2.01
C LEU A 135 6.17 2.85 3.17
N LEU A 136 5.74 3.09 4.41
CA LEU A 136 6.49 2.63 5.59
C LEU A 136 6.59 1.10 5.63
N LYS A 137 5.50 0.39 5.32
CA LYS A 137 5.49 -1.07 5.18
C LYS A 137 6.50 -1.54 4.13
N ALA A 138 6.58 -0.86 2.99
CA ALA A 138 7.56 -1.18 1.94
C ALA A 138 9.01 -1.02 2.40
N HIS A 139 9.28 0.01 3.21
CA HIS A 139 10.59 0.23 3.81
C HIS A 139 10.88 -0.71 5.00
N GLY A 140 9.86 -1.39 5.54
CA GLY A 140 9.97 -2.27 6.70
C GLY A 140 9.88 -1.55 8.03
N HIS A 141 9.35 -0.33 8.04
CA HIS A 141 8.98 0.35 9.26
C HIS A 141 7.48 0.31 9.47
N GLY A 142 7.07 0.31 10.73
CA GLY A 142 5.69 0.64 11.10
C GLY A 142 5.54 2.13 11.39
N LEU A 143 4.37 2.48 11.93
CA LEU A 143 4.05 3.82 12.43
C LEU A 143 5.11 4.42 13.39
N SER A 144 5.91 3.58 14.06
CA SER A 144 6.98 4.00 14.97
C SER A 144 8.11 4.80 14.31
N PHE A 145 8.26 4.72 12.98
CA PHE A 145 9.20 5.59 12.25
C PHE A 145 8.74 7.04 12.20
N GLY A 146 7.43 7.28 12.33
CA GLY A 146 6.83 8.61 12.32
C GLY A 146 6.25 9.00 10.96
N LEU A 147 4.93 9.22 10.93
CA LEU A 147 4.21 9.64 9.72
C LEU A 147 4.60 11.04 9.22
N HIS A 148 5.28 11.84 10.04
CA HIS A 148 5.77 13.18 9.70
C HIS A 148 7.10 13.15 8.95
N ARG A 149 7.79 12.00 8.89
CA ARG A 149 9.06 11.82 8.16
C ARG A 149 8.89 11.61 6.65
N LEU A 150 7.69 11.88 6.14
CA LEU A 150 7.37 11.88 4.72
C LEU A 150 6.19 12.80 4.49
N ALA A 151 6.11 13.37 3.31
CA ALA A 151 5.06 14.27 2.93
C ALA A 151 4.57 13.97 1.51
N TYR A 152 3.26 13.87 1.36
CA TYR A 152 2.58 13.85 0.08
C TYR A 152 1.99 15.22 -0.23
N ALA A 153 1.95 15.56 -1.51
CA ALA A 153 1.21 16.71 -2.03
C ALA A 153 0.20 16.26 -3.09
N LEU A 154 -0.78 17.12 -3.34
CA LEU A 154 -1.77 16.91 -4.41
C LEU A 154 -1.24 17.49 -5.73
N ALA A 155 -1.24 16.69 -6.77
CA ALA A 155 -1.07 17.15 -8.14
C ALA A 155 -2.35 17.86 -8.65
N PRO A 156 -2.29 18.62 -9.75
CA PRO A 156 -3.46 19.32 -10.29
C PRO A 156 -4.66 18.42 -10.64
N ASP A 157 -4.41 17.16 -10.96
CA ASP A 157 -5.44 16.14 -11.22
C ASP A 157 -5.99 15.47 -9.93
N GLY A 158 -5.51 15.91 -8.76
CA GLY A 158 -5.89 15.40 -7.46
C GLY A 158 -5.15 14.12 -7.04
N ALA A 159 -4.20 13.61 -7.83
CA ALA A 159 -3.36 12.48 -7.44
C ALA A 159 -2.40 12.87 -6.30
N LEU A 160 -2.14 11.94 -5.37
CA LEU A 160 -1.08 12.14 -4.38
C LEU A 160 0.28 11.77 -5.00
N HIS A 161 1.27 12.62 -4.78
CA HIS A 161 2.66 12.33 -5.12
C HIS A 161 3.54 12.62 -3.91
N LEU A 162 4.58 11.81 -3.72
CA LEU A 162 5.51 11.96 -2.61
C LEU A 162 6.41 13.17 -2.89
N GLN A 163 6.16 14.29 -2.21
CA GLN A 163 6.93 15.52 -2.40
C GLN A 163 8.31 15.44 -1.72
N TRP A 164 8.35 14.78 -0.56
CA TRP A 164 9.53 14.68 0.27
C TRP A 164 9.45 13.45 1.18
N CYS A 165 10.59 12.87 1.48
CA CYS A 165 10.73 11.86 2.51
C CYS A 165 12.08 11.98 3.19
N ASP A 166 12.15 11.49 4.42
CA ASP A 166 13.38 11.35 5.15
C ASP A 166 14.42 10.53 4.36
N PRO A 167 15.71 10.89 4.36
CA PRO A 167 16.74 10.19 3.60
C PRO A 167 16.85 8.68 3.89
N GLU A 168 16.45 8.22 5.09
CA GLU A 168 16.39 6.79 5.38
C GLU A 168 15.41 6.05 4.47
N LEU A 169 14.34 6.72 4.01
CA LEU A 169 13.35 6.19 3.05
C LEU A 169 13.86 6.23 1.59
N GLY A 170 15.08 6.71 1.35
CA GLY A 170 15.64 6.88 0.00
C GLY A 170 15.19 8.19 -0.67
N GLN A 171 15.18 8.18 -2.00
CA GLN A 171 14.81 9.37 -2.78
C GLN A 171 13.31 9.37 -3.09
N ALA A 172 12.63 10.46 -2.75
CA ALA A 172 11.18 10.58 -2.97
C ALA A 172 10.76 10.28 -4.42
N ALA A 173 11.55 10.73 -5.41
CA ALA A 173 11.29 10.53 -6.82
C ALA A 173 11.37 9.07 -7.32
N GLN A 174 11.93 8.15 -6.52
CA GLN A 174 11.97 6.72 -6.86
C GLN A 174 10.71 5.97 -6.44
N TRP A 175 9.94 6.55 -5.52
CA TRP A 175 8.72 5.94 -5.01
C TRP A 175 7.59 6.09 -6.02
N GLN A 176 6.89 4.99 -6.24
CA GLN A 176 5.64 4.93 -6.98
C GLN A 176 4.51 4.72 -5.98
N LEU A 177 3.43 5.48 -6.12
CA LEU A 177 2.20 5.33 -5.34
C LEU A 177 1.04 5.00 -6.29
N HIS A 178 0.25 4.01 -5.92
CA HIS A 178 -1.02 3.73 -6.56
C HIS A 178 -2.13 3.63 -5.50
N GLU A 179 -3.21 4.38 -5.69
CA GLU A 179 -4.37 4.40 -4.79
C GLU A 179 -5.63 3.95 -5.51
N TRP A 180 -6.48 3.18 -4.84
CA TRP A 180 -7.77 2.78 -5.38
C TRP A 180 -8.76 2.42 -4.26
N TRP A 181 -10.03 2.24 -4.62
CA TRP A 181 -11.02 1.59 -3.77
C TRP A 181 -10.97 0.09 -4.03
N ALA A 182 -10.48 -0.68 -3.06
CA ALA A 182 -10.39 -2.13 -3.18
C ALA A 182 -11.75 -2.81 -2.92
N ALA A 183 -12.58 -2.19 -2.09
CA ALA A 183 -13.97 -2.55 -1.84
C ALA A 183 -14.78 -1.25 -1.59
N PRO A 184 -16.13 -1.27 -1.61
CA PRO A 184 -16.94 -0.06 -1.46
C PRO A 184 -16.58 0.79 -0.23
N GLU A 185 -16.18 0.15 0.87
CA GLU A 185 -15.80 0.78 2.12
C GLU A 185 -14.30 0.71 2.42
N CYS A 186 -13.47 0.11 1.55
CA CYS A 186 -12.03 -0.05 1.81
C CYS A 186 -11.18 0.66 0.77
N ARG A 187 -10.38 1.62 1.23
CA ARG A 187 -9.36 2.26 0.42
C ARG A 187 -8.06 1.48 0.53
N ALA A 188 -7.35 1.37 -0.57
CA ALA A 188 -6.04 0.74 -0.62
C ALA A 188 -4.98 1.67 -1.20
N ALA A 189 -3.75 1.43 -0.79
CA ALA A 189 -2.56 2.04 -1.35
C ALA A 189 -1.50 0.95 -1.57
N LEU A 190 -0.80 1.07 -2.69
CA LEU A 190 0.41 0.34 -3.00
C LEU A 190 1.52 1.37 -3.16
N ALA A 191 2.58 1.22 -2.37
CA ALA A 191 3.82 1.96 -2.52
C ALA A 191 4.95 1.00 -2.90
N PHE A 192 5.75 1.34 -3.90
CA PHE A 192 6.89 0.54 -4.28
C PHE A 192 8.02 1.38 -4.87
N TYR A 193 9.24 0.84 -4.82
CA TYR A 193 10.42 1.42 -5.48
C TYR A 193 11.31 0.30 -6.03
N PRO A 194 12.09 0.56 -7.10
CA PRO A 194 13.00 -0.43 -7.68
C PRO A 194 14.05 -0.92 -6.68
N LEU A 195 14.33 -2.22 -6.68
CA LEU A 195 15.52 -2.77 -6.03
C LEU A 195 16.76 -2.26 -6.76
N ALA A 196 17.85 -2.02 -6.02
CA ALA A 196 19.13 -1.64 -6.63
C ALA A 196 19.56 -2.70 -7.67
N GLY A 197 19.83 -2.26 -8.91
CA GLY A 197 20.18 -3.15 -10.03
C GLY A 197 18.99 -3.63 -10.88
N ALA A 198 17.74 -3.34 -10.51
CA ALA A 198 16.59 -3.56 -11.37
C ALA A 198 16.48 -2.47 -12.45
N SER A 199 16.20 -2.86 -13.71
CA SER A 199 15.94 -1.88 -14.78
C SER A 199 14.69 -1.06 -14.45
N PRO A 200 14.68 0.27 -14.68
CA PRO A 200 13.52 1.09 -14.38
C PRO A 200 12.32 0.67 -15.23
N VAL A 201 11.23 0.25 -14.56
CA VAL A 201 9.95 -0.04 -15.20
C VAL A 201 9.28 1.29 -15.51
N ARG A 202 9.10 1.60 -16.80
CA ARG A 202 8.28 2.75 -17.23
C ARG A 202 6.81 2.40 -16.98
N CYS A 203 6.19 3.02 -15.99
CA CYS A 203 4.72 3.01 -15.87
C CYS A 203 4.13 3.77 -17.06
N GLY A 204 3.70 3.03 -18.09
CA GLY A 204 2.87 3.57 -19.16
C GLY A 204 1.52 3.97 -18.58
N GLY A 205 1.19 5.26 -18.66
CA GLY A 205 -0.13 5.77 -18.30
C GLY A 205 -1.18 5.09 -19.15
N LEU A 206 -2.07 4.32 -18.52
CA LEU A 206 -3.28 3.83 -19.14
C LEU A 206 -4.44 4.20 -18.24
N TYR A 207 -5.21 5.17 -18.74
CA TYR A 207 -6.54 5.53 -18.28
C TYR A 207 -7.37 4.25 -18.10
N ALA A 208 -7.82 3.99 -16.87
CA ALA A 208 -8.82 2.98 -16.61
C ALA A 208 -10.17 3.48 -17.14
N THR A 209 -10.60 2.99 -18.30
CA THR A 209 -12.00 3.08 -18.72
C THR A 209 -12.87 2.26 -17.76
N PRO A 210 -13.98 2.82 -17.22
CA PRO A 210 -14.92 2.03 -16.44
C PRO A 210 -15.62 1.03 -17.36
N CYS A 211 -15.64 -0.22 -16.90
CA CYS A 211 -16.38 -1.34 -17.48
C CYS A 211 -17.85 -0.95 -17.71
N GLY A 212 -18.37 -1.31 -18.88
CA GLY A 212 -19.71 -1.00 -19.35
C GLY A 212 -20.82 -1.58 -18.46
N ARG A 213 -21.96 -0.88 -18.48
CA ARG A 213 -23.24 -1.35 -17.96
C ARG A 213 -23.65 -2.63 -18.71
N ILE A 214 -24.09 -3.61 -17.94
CA ILE A 214 -24.92 -4.73 -18.38
C ILE A 214 -26.29 -4.58 -17.72
N GLY A 215 -27.35 -4.59 -18.53
CA GLY A 215 -28.75 -4.65 -18.10
C GLY A 215 -29.44 -3.30 -17.98
#